data_AF-A0AAJ2VY52-F1
#
_entry.id   AF-A0AAJ2VY52-F1
#
_cell.length_a   1.000
_cell.length_b   1.000
_cell.length_c   1.000
_cell.angle_alpha   90.00
_cell.angle_beta   90.00
_cell.angle_gamma   90.00
#
_symmetry.space_group_name_H-M   'P 1'
#
loop_
_entity.id
_entity.type
_entity.pdbx_description
1 polymer ?
#
loop_
_entity_poly.entity_id
_entity_poly.type
_entity_poly.pdbx_seq_one_letter_code
_entity_poly.pdbx_strand_id
1 'polypeptide(L)'
;MFPLKKYLSIAILLLLWSCQNDSEEQDINVQGTVTNTSPLTTYLQRVAMVQTVQDNVIDGSSYCTIKLPYTVTVNNTQIAVNTAADYQKITDNINANGYDDDIVKIDFPVTMVYYNYIQKLIPNETDFKDLIDYWNLYPDLLSKINGLNINYPITINTYNSANQIASSQSITSDQTFFNFIKNLNNSEYIALQYPISITDYNNETKSITNNLDFENAIKYAIDYCPENNITALDFTTVLTNGSWNIPYYFSNSDKTSSYNGYSFVFKSDKSVVATKGGIPEIGQWESTLQYGGVRKLQLNFSSAVLSNLNKNWNLFEFNNSQIRLRDVSNSTNYLYFEKK
;
A
#
# COMPACT_ATOMS: atom_id res chain seq x y z
N MET A 1 -11.07 -40.77 68.96
CA MET A 1 -9.91 -40.61 68.07
C MET A 1 -10.27 -41.16 66.70
N PHE A 2 -10.88 -40.32 65.86
CA PHE A 2 -11.25 -40.64 64.48
C PHE A 2 -10.01 -40.55 63.58
N PRO A 3 -9.83 -41.45 62.60
CA PRO A 3 -8.61 -41.51 61.82
C PRO A 3 -8.60 -40.41 60.75
N LEU A 4 -8.09 -39.23 61.13
CA LEU A 4 -7.89 -38.07 60.26
C LEU A 4 -7.01 -38.39 59.03
N LYS A 5 -6.23 -39.48 59.08
CA LYS A 5 -5.33 -39.92 58.00
C LYS A 5 -6.03 -40.49 56.77
N LYS A 6 -7.29 -40.96 56.86
CA LYS A 6 -7.99 -41.52 55.69
C LYS A 6 -8.65 -40.48 54.78
N TYR A 7 -8.93 -39.28 55.30
CA TYR A 7 -9.56 -38.21 54.52
C TYR A 7 -8.54 -37.28 53.86
N LEU A 8 -7.30 -37.24 54.36
CA LEU A 8 -6.23 -36.41 53.77
C LEU A 8 -5.79 -36.95 52.39
N SER A 9 -5.86 -38.26 52.16
CA SER A 9 -5.55 -38.87 50.86
C SER A 9 -6.64 -38.67 49.81
N ILE A 10 -7.88 -38.37 50.21
CA ILE A 10 -8.99 -38.09 49.28
C ILE A 10 -9.00 -36.61 48.87
N ALA A 11 -8.56 -35.71 49.75
CA ALA A 11 -8.44 -34.28 49.44
C ALA A 11 -7.30 -33.97 48.44
N ILE A 12 -6.25 -34.80 48.39
CA ILE A 12 -5.12 -34.62 47.45
C ILE A 12 -5.44 -35.14 46.05
N LEU A 13 -6.40 -36.06 45.90
CA LEU A 13 -6.80 -36.59 44.58
C LEU A 13 -7.73 -35.64 43.79
N LEU A 14 -8.35 -34.65 44.46
CA LEU A 14 -9.23 -33.66 43.84
C LEU A 14 -8.48 -32.43 43.29
N LEU A 15 -7.16 -32.33 43.52
CA LEU A 15 -6.31 -31.25 42.98
C LEU A 15 -5.63 -31.61 41.65
N LEU A 16 -5.90 -32.80 41.09
CA LEU A 16 -5.29 -33.27 39.84
C LEU A 16 -6.30 -33.38 38.68
N TRP A 17 -7.49 -32.81 38.84
CA TRP A 17 -8.52 -32.72 37.79
C TRP A 17 -8.75 -31.29 37.28
N SER A 18 -7.77 -30.41 37.44
CA SER A 18 -7.65 -29.21 36.62
C SER A 18 -6.68 -29.48 35.48
N CYS A 19 -7.02 -30.39 34.57
CA CYS A 19 -6.69 -30.10 33.17
C CYS A 19 -7.64 -28.98 32.77
N GLN A 20 -7.26 -27.76 33.11
CA GLN A 20 -7.81 -26.59 32.46
C GLN A 20 -7.46 -26.79 30.98
N ASN A 21 -8.46 -27.16 30.19
CA ASN A 21 -8.34 -27.18 28.75
C ASN A 21 -8.38 -25.70 28.32
N ASP A 22 -7.31 -24.95 28.65
CA ASP A 22 -7.02 -23.68 28.03
C ASP A 22 -6.47 -23.99 26.63
N SER A 23 -7.33 -24.57 25.81
CA SER A 23 -7.47 -24.00 24.49
C SER A 23 -8.36 -22.77 24.66
N GLU A 24 -7.78 -21.70 25.24
CA GLU A 24 -7.97 -20.43 24.55
C GLU A 24 -7.38 -20.68 23.16
N GLU A 25 -8.20 -21.21 22.24
CA GLU A 25 -8.18 -20.63 20.92
C GLU A 25 -8.38 -19.16 21.20
N GLN A 26 -7.27 -18.43 21.30
CA GLN A 26 -7.32 -17.01 21.08
C GLN A 26 -8.02 -16.93 19.74
N ASP A 27 -9.28 -16.50 19.80
CA ASP A 27 -9.93 -15.79 18.73
C ASP A 27 -9.09 -14.52 18.60
N ILE A 28 -7.85 -14.68 18.08
CA ILE A 28 -7.08 -13.60 17.54
C ILE A 28 -8.04 -13.15 16.47
N ASN A 29 -8.74 -12.06 16.74
CA ASN A 29 -9.56 -11.43 15.75
C ASN A 29 -8.57 -10.98 14.67
N VAL A 30 -8.28 -11.89 13.73
CA VAL A 30 -7.25 -11.74 12.70
C VAL A 30 -7.62 -10.57 11.81
N GLN A 31 -8.87 -10.08 11.87
CA GLN A 31 -9.31 -8.87 11.19
C GLN A 31 -8.64 -7.59 11.72
N GLY A 32 -8.05 -7.60 12.93
CA GLY A 32 -7.40 -6.43 13.53
C GLY A 32 -5.87 -6.40 13.46
N THR A 33 -5.22 -7.56 13.30
CA THR A 33 -3.75 -7.67 13.39
C THR A 33 -3.10 -7.39 12.03
N VAL A 34 -2.12 -6.49 12.03
CA VAL A 34 -1.38 -6.05 10.85
C VAL A 34 0.10 -6.39 11.05
N THR A 35 0.72 -7.00 10.04
CA THR A 35 2.15 -7.39 10.03
C THR A 35 2.92 -6.63 8.97
N ASN A 36 4.24 -6.68 8.97
CA ASN A 36 5.07 -6.04 7.93
C ASN A 36 4.81 -6.55 6.49
N THR A 37 4.17 -7.70 6.32
CA THR A 37 3.78 -8.28 5.02
C THR A 37 2.31 -8.11 4.66
N SER A 38 1.49 -7.54 5.55
CA SER A 38 0.08 -7.34 5.29
C SER A 38 -0.14 -6.27 4.19
N PRO A 39 -1.10 -6.46 3.27
CA PRO A 39 -1.57 -5.45 2.32
C PRO A 39 -1.73 -4.05 2.92
N LEU A 40 -2.46 -3.98 4.03
CA LEU A 40 -2.77 -2.73 4.71
C LEU A 40 -1.50 -1.97 5.16
N THR A 41 -0.44 -2.66 5.58
CA THR A 41 0.84 -2.03 5.95
C THR A 41 1.44 -1.22 4.82
N THR A 42 1.46 -1.80 3.61
CA THR A 42 1.99 -1.10 2.44
C THR A 42 1.13 0.12 2.09
N TYR A 43 -0.18 0.01 2.24
CA TYR A 43 -1.08 1.13 1.98
C TYR A 43 -0.95 2.24 3.02
N LEU A 44 -0.89 1.90 4.31
CA LEU A 44 -0.70 2.86 5.41
C LEU A 44 0.63 3.61 5.27
N GLN A 45 1.71 2.89 4.93
CA GLN A 45 2.99 3.52 4.63
C GLN A 45 2.86 4.56 3.50
N ARG A 46 2.16 4.21 2.41
CA ARG A 46 1.97 5.10 1.26
C ARG A 46 1.04 6.26 1.53
N VAL A 47 0.01 6.10 2.37
CA VAL A 47 -0.80 7.24 2.86
C VAL A 47 0.10 8.22 3.61
N ALA A 48 1.03 7.72 4.42
CA ALA A 48 1.95 8.53 5.21
C ALA A 48 3.21 9.00 4.47
N MET A 49 3.35 8.78 3.16
CA MET A 49 4.50 9.30 2.38
C MET A 49 4.44 10.82 2.23
N VAL A 50 5.55 11.44 1.85
CA VAL A 50 5.59 12.86 1.46
C VAL A 50 4.72 13.08 0.22
N GLN A 51 3.92 14.14 0.21
CA GLN A 51 3.17 14.56 -0.98
C GLN A 51 4.13 15.23 -1.95
N THR A 52 4.39 14.55 -3.07
CA THR A 52 5.44 14.91 -4.05
C THR A 52 4.87 15.43 -5.36
N VAL A 53 3.61 15.13 -5.66
CA VAL A 53 3.04 15.39 -6.99
C VAL A 53 2.61 16.85 -7.23
N GLN A 54 2.64 17.71 -6.20
CA GLN A 54 2.12 19.08 -6.28
C GLN A 54 2.99 20.02 -7.10
N ASP A 55 4.31 19.79 -7.13
CA ASP A 55 5.27 20.54 -7.92
C ASP A 55 5.75 19.80 -9.17
N ASN A 56 5.02 18.76 -9.62
CA ASN A 56 5.34 18.06 -10.87
C ASN A 56 5.41 19.00 -12.10
N VAL A 57 4.72 20.14 -12.07
CA VAL A 57 4.81 21.18 -13.12
C VAL A 57 6.19 21.86 -13.16
N ILE A 58 6.96 21.74 -12.08
CA ILE A 58 8.30 22.33 -11.90
C ILE A 58 9.36 21.26 -12.04
N ASP A 59 9.22 20.15 -11.31
CA ASP A 59 10.29 19.16 -11.17
C ASP A 59 10.10 17.89 -12.03
N GLY A 60 8.89 17.68 -12.55
CA GLY A 60 8.55 16.51 -13.38
C GLY A 60 8.62 15.16 -12.65
N SER A 61 8.61 15.10 -11.31
CA SER A 61 8.82 13.87 -10.55
C SER A 61 7.79 13.59 -9.48
N SER A 62 7.08 12.47 -9.62
CA SER A 62 6.17 11.99 -8.57
C SER A 62 6.87 11.39 -7.33
N TYR A 63 8.21 11.41 -7.25
CA TYR A 63 8.98 10.77 -6.17
C TYR A 63 9.75 11.73 -5.28
N CYS A 64 9.76 13.01 -5.62
CA CYS A 64 10.37 14.06 -4.82
C CYS A 64 9.60 15.37 -4.96
N THR A 65 9.95 16.36 -4.14
CA THR A 65 9.41 17.71 -4.20
C THR A 65 10.48 18.68 -3.70
N ILE A 66 10.43 19.94 -4.13
CA ILE A 66 11.35 20.98 -3.68
C ILE A 66 10.88 21.52 -2.33
N LYS A 67 11.78 21.52 -1.34
CA LYS A 67 11.53 22.09 -0.01
C LYS A 67 11.32 23.60 -0.11
N LEU A 68 10.12 24.05 0.24
CA LEU A 68 9.77 25.47 0.34
C LEU A 68 10.59 26.21 1.42
N PRO A 69 10.90 27.50 1.24
CA PRO A 69 10.67 28.30 0.02
C PRO A 69 11.81 28.17 -1.01
N TYR A 70 11.49 28.44 -2.28
CA TYR A 70 12.47 28.53 -3.37
C TYR A 70 11.97 29.50 -4.45
N THR A 71 12.74 29.64 -5.52
CA THR A 71 12.40 30.52 -6.64
C THR A 71 12.55 29.76 -7.96
N VAL A 72 11.66 30.05 -8.90
CA VAL A 72 11.71 29.55 -10.26
C VAL A 72 11.60 30.70 -11.23
N THR A 73 12.16 30.52 -12.43
CA THR A 73 11.95 31.40 -13.56
C THR A 73 11.07 30.68 -14.58
N VAL A 74 9.87 31.23 -14.83
CA VAL A 74 8.90 30.72 -15.82
C VAL A 74 8.74 31.77 -16.90
N ASN A 75 9.04 31.43 -18.15
CA ASN A 75 8.92 32.35 -19.31
C ASN A 75 9.55 33.74 -19.06
N ASN A 76 10.76 33.74 -18.48
CA ASN A 76 11.54 34.92 -18.06
C ASN A 76 10.96 35.74 -16.87
N THR A 77 9.91 35.23 -16.23
CA THR A 77 9.33 35.82 -15.01
C THR A 77 9.80 35.04 -13.79
N GLN A 78 10.43 35.73 -12.85
CA GLN A 78 10.85 35.13 -11.59
C GLN A 78 9.66 35.04 -10.62
N ILE A 79 9.39 33.84 -10.10
CA ILE A 79 8.27 33.53 -9.20
C ILE A 79 8.84 32.94 -7.91
N ALA A 80 8.57 33.61 -6.79
CA ALA A 80 8.87 33.07 -5.47
C ALA A 80 7.77 32.09 -5.03
N VAL A 81 8.18 30.88 -4.65
CA VAL A 81 7.30 29.80 -4.20
C VAL A 81 7.52 29.61 -2.71
N ASN A 82 6.60 30.10 -1.89
CA ASN A 82 6.69 30.05 -0.43
C ASN A 82 5.75 29.03 0.19
N THR A 83 4.63 28.76 -0.49
CA THR A 83 3.56 27.87 -0.06
C THR A 83 3.05 27.05 -1.23
N ALA A 84 2.33 25.95 -0.97
CA ALA A 84 1.70 25.16 -2.02
C ALA A 84 0.68 25.95 -2.86
N ALA A 85 0.10 27.03 -2.32
CA ALA A 85 -0.79 27.92 -3.07
C ALA A 85 -0.06 28.69 -4.19
N ASP A 86 1.26 28.85 -4.10
CA ASP A 86 2.05 29.56 -5.10
C ASP A 86 2.25 28.74 -6.39
N TYR A 87 1.99 27.42 -6.38
CA TYR A 87 2.01 26.59 -7.59
C TYR A 87 1.00 27.07 -8.63
N GLN A 88 -0.12 27.66 -8.20
CA GLN A 88 -1.09 28.25 -9.13
C GLN A 88 -0.49 29.40 -9.94
N LYS A 89 0.43 30.20 -9.37
CA LYS A 89 1.09 31.30 -10.08
C LYS A 89 1.94 30.80 -11.25
N ILE A 90 2.52 29.62 -11.09
CA ILE A 90 3.34 28.97 -12.11
C ILE A 90 2.44 28.47 -13.23
N THR A 91 1.38 27.74 -12.88
CA THR A 91 0.35 27.29 -13.83
C THR A 91 -0.30 28.46 -14.59
N ASP A 92 -0.58 29.57 -13.92
CA ASP A 92 -1.15 30.78 -14.54
C ASP A 92 -0.15 31.43 -15.51
N ASN A 93 1.15 31.42 -15.19
CA ASN A 93 2.18 31.96 -16.06
C ASN A 93 2.38 31.11 -17.33
N ILE A 94 2.37 29.78 -17.17
CA ILE A 94 2.40 28.80 -18.27
C ILE A 94 1.19 29.01 -19.19
N ASN A 95 -0.01 29.05 -18.63
CA ASN A 95 -1.24 29.18 -19.42
C ASN A 95 -1.51 30.61 -19.93
N ALA A 96 -0.63 31.58 -19.65
CA ALA A 96 -0.83 32.97 -20.07
C ALA A 96 -0.79 33.13 -21.60
N ASN A 97 -0.09 32.22 -22.28
CA ASN A 97 -0.03 32.15 -23.72
C ASN A 97 -0.11 30.67 -24.15
N GLY A 98 -0.89 30.39 -25.20
CA GLY A 98 -1.11 29.03 -25.68
C GLY A 98 -0.24 28.65 -26.87
N TYR A 99 0.70 29.53 -27.25
CA TYR A 99 1.50 29.41 -28.48
C TYR A 99 3.01 29.55 -28.25
N ASP A 100 3.45 29.78 -27.03
CA ASP A 100 4.86 29.74 -26.64
C ASP A 100 5.31 28.36 -26.16
N ASP A 101 6.62 28.19 -26.12
CA ASP A 101 7.24 27.05 -25.47
C ASP A 101 7.48 27.43 -24.01
N ASP A 102 6.73 26.80 -23.11
CA ASP A 102 6.87 27.03 -21.67
C ASP A 102 8.19 26.47 -21.14
N ILE A 103 8.97 27.35 -20.52
CA ILE A 103 10.26 26.97 -19.91
C ILE A 103 10.21 27.30 -18.42
N VAL A 104 10.23 26.25 -17.60
CA VAL A 104 10.37 26.35 -16.14
C VAL A 104 11.81 26.04 -15.75
N LYS A 105 12.47 27.00 -15.08
CA LYS A 105 13.83 26.85 -14.55
C LYS A 105 13.84 27.01 -13.03
N ILE A 106 14.53 26.12 -12.35
CA ILE A 106 14.72 26.18 -10.91
C ILE A 106 15.93 27.06 -10.60
N ASP A 107 15.78 28.02 -9.69
CA ASP A 107 16.90 28.84 -9.21
C ASP A 107 17.63 28.05 -8.10
N PHE A 108 18.79 27.50 -8.45
CA PHE A 108 19.64 26.72 -7.55
C PHE A 108 20.46 27.59 -6.59
N PRO A 109 20.84 27.07 -5.40
CA PRO A 109 20.62 25.71 -4.91
C PRO A 109 19.21 25.50 -4.32
N VAL A 110 18.72 24.26 -4.37
CA VAL A 110 17.46 23.86 -3.71
C VAL A 110 17.67 22.61 -2.86
N THR A 111 16.76 22.35 -1.91
CA THR A 111 16.74 21.09 -1.17
C THR A 111 15.56 20.25 -1.65
N MET A 112 15.81 19.06 -2.17
CA MET A 112 14.75 18.11 -2.51
C MET A 112 14.34 17.33 -1.26
N VAL A 113 13.06 17.02 -1.14
CA VAL A 113 12.46 16.09 -0.19
C VAL A 113 11.92 14.90 -0.97
N TYR A 114 12.38 13.69 -0.67
CA TYR A 114 11.90 12.48 -1.35
C TYR A 114 10.63 11.94 -0.70
N TYR A 115 9.92 11.05 -1.39
CA TYR A 115 8.71 10.37 -0.91
C TYR A 115 8.86 9.74 0.49
N ASN A 116 10.10 9.38 0.86
CA ASN A 116 10.47 8.73 2.12
C ASN A 116 11.12 9.67 3.16
N TYR A 117 10.89 10.98 3.05
CA TYR A 117 11.39 12.03 3.96
C TYR A 117 12.91 12.29 3.94
N ILE A 118 13.66 11.63 3.06
CA ILE A 118 15.08 11.96 2.85
C ILE A 118 15.17 13.36 2.22
N GLN A 119 16.09 14.18 2.72
CA GLN A 119 16.39 15.50 2.16
C GLN A 119 17.76 15.48 1.49
N LYS A 120 17.86 16.08 0.29
CA LYS A 120 19.12 16.21 -0.44
C LYS A 120 19.29 17.63 -0.99
N LEU A 121 20.43 18.25 -0.70
CA LEU A 121 20.81 19.51 -1.34
C LEU A 121 21.20 19.26 -2.79
N ILE A 122 20.62 20.03 -3.71
CA ILE A 122 20.90 20.03 -5.13
C ILE A 122 21.51 21.39 -5.50
N PRO A 123 22.83 21.45 -5.79
CA PRO A 123 23.52 22.72 -5.95
C PRO A 123 23.37 23.34 -7.34
N ASN A 124 22.98 22.57 -8.37
CA ASN A 124 22.86 23.04 -9.74
C ASN A 124 21.93 22.14 -10.59
N GLU A 125 21.69 22.57 -11.83
CA GLU A 125 20.82 21.90 -12.80
C GLU A 125 21.32 20.51 -13.23
N THR A 126 22.64 20.29 -13.29
CA THR A 126 23.20 18.97 -13.64
C THR A 126 22.87 17.94 -12.57
N ASP A 127 23.07 18.26 -11.29
CA ASP A 127 22.72 17.38 -10.18
C ASP A 127 21.21 17.10 -10.09
N PHE A 128 20.40 18.08 -10.49
CA PHE A 128 18.94 17.91 -10.59
C PHE A 128 18.58 16.93 -11.70
N LYS A 129 19.14 17.10 -12.90
CA LYS A 129 18.90 16.18 -14.03
C LYS A 129 19.29 14.75 -13.69
N ASP A 130 20.44 14.55 -13.06
CA ASP A 130 20.89 13.22 -12.64
C ASP A 130 19.92 12.56 -11.64
N LEU A 131 19.32 13.36 -10.75
CA LEU A 131 18.29 12.88 -9.83
C LEU A 131 17.01 12.45 -10.56
N ILE A 132 16.56 13.24 -11.53
CA ILE A 132 15.36 12.92 -12.32
C ILE A 132 15.60 11.70 -13.19
N ASP A 133 16.75 11.62 -13.86
CA ASP A 133 17.14 10.46 -14.66
C ASP A 133 17.19 9.18 -13.80
N TYR A 134 17.67 9.27 -12.56
CA TYR A 134 17.61 8.15 -11.60
C TYR A 134 16.18 7.69 -11.31
N TRP A 135 15.26 8.61 -11.02
CA TRP A 135 13.87 8.25 -10.72
C TRP A 135 13.11 7.68 -11.92
N ASN A 136 13.46 8.12 -13.13
CA ASN A 136 12.92 7.59 -14.38
C ASN A 136 13.28 6.10 -14.63
N LEU A 137 14.28 5.56 -13.92
CA LEU A 137 14.59 4.12 -13.93
C LEU A 137 13.59 3.29 -13.11
N TYR A 138 12.76 3.92 -12.29
CA TYR A 138 11.78 3.27 -11.41
C TYR A 138 10.35 3.75 -11.70
N PRO A 139 9.86 3.63 -12.94
CA PRO A 139 8.55 4.17 -13.33
C PRO A 139 7.37 3.52 -12.61
N ASP A 140 7.56 2.29 -12.10
CA ASP A 140 6.54 1.53 -11.40
C ASP A 140 6.70 1.54 -9.86
N LEU A 141 7.59 2.39 -9.32
CA LEU A 141 7.67 2.57 -7.88
C LEU A 141 6.33 3.11 -7.36
N LEU A 142 5.78 2.49 -6.33
CA LEU A 142 4.51 2.95 -5.77
C LEU A 142 4.71 4.25 -4.98
N SER A 143 4.08 5.32 -5.46
CA SER A 143 4.09 6.65 -4.85
C SER A 143 3.09 6.77 -3.68
N LYS A 144 3.05 7.96 -3.07
CA LYS A 144 2.05 8.31 -2.06
C LYS A 144 0.64 8.04 -2.58
N ILE A 145 -0.23 7.55 -1.69
CA ILE A 145 -1.67 7.55 -1.94
C ILE A 145 -2.19 8.94 -1.52
N ASN A 146 -2.45 9.80 -2.49
CA ASN A 146 -3.00 11.14 -2.24
C ASN A 146 -4.50 11.09 -1.97
N GLY A 147 -5.06 12.19 -1.47
CA GLY A 147 -6.50 12.35 -1.26
C GLY A 147 -7.07 11.66 -0.02
N LEU A 148 -6.19 11.25 0.90
CA LEU A 148 -6.55 10.76 2.23
C LEU A 148 -5.48 11.23 3.22
N ASN A 149 -5.89 12.05 4.19
CA ASN A 149 -5.02 12.57 5.25
C ASN A 149 -5.49 12.05 6.61
N ILE A 150 -4.57 11.53 7.41
CA ILE A 150 -4.88 11.05 8.76
C ILE A 150 -4.92 12.25 9.71
N ASN A 151 -5.99 12.38 10.50
CA ASN A 151 -6.05 13.37 11.57
C ASN A 151 -5.36 12.80 12.82
N TYR A 152 -4.14 13.25 13.07
CA TYR A 152 -3.34 12.86 14.23
C TYR A 152 -3.79 13.58 15.52
N PRO A 153 -3.51 13.01 16.70
CA PRO A 153 -2.79 11.76 16.92
C PRO A 153 -3.65 10.50 16.71
N ILE A 154 -3.00 9.40 16.32
CA ILE A 154 -3.58 8.04 16.36
C ILE A 154 -2.81 7.18 17.35
N THR A 155 -3.43 6.10 17.83
CA THR A 155 -2.79 5.15 18.74
C THR A 155 -2.63 3.79 18.07
N ILE A 156 -1.45 3.21 18.20
CA ILE A 156 -1.12 1.90 17.65
C ILE A 156 -0.66 1.00 18.79
N ASN A 157 -1.37 -0.10 18.98
CA ASN A 157 -0.93 -1.16 19.88
C ASN A 157 0.07 -2.04 19.14
N THR A 158 1.13 -2.43 19.84
CA THR A 158 2.23 -3.24 19.30
C THR A 158 2.41 -4.48 20.15
N TYR A 159 2.79 -5.57 19.52
CA TYR A 159 3.21 -6.80 20.17
C TYR A 159 4.45 -7.35 19.47
N ASN A 160 5.52 -7.61 20.23
CA ASN A 160 6.73 -8.23 19.71
C ASN A 160 6.80 -9.69 20.18
N SER A 161 6.74 -10.63 19.24
CA SER A 161 6.71 -12.06 19.55
C SER A 161 8.06 -12.63 20.03
N ALA A 162 9.17 -11.95 19.75
CA ALA A 162 10.50 -12.42 20.15
C ALA A 162 10.75 -12.24 21.66
N ASN A 163 10.21 -11.17 22.24
CA ASN A 163 10.33 -10.88 23.68
C ASN A 163 8.99 -10.90 24.43
N GLN A 164 7.88 -11.14 23.72
CA GLN A 164 6.52 -11.19 24.25
C GLN A 164 6.08 -9.89 24.93
N ILE A 165 6.57 -8.76 24.43
CA ILE A 165 6.24 -7.43 24.97
C ILE A 165 5.10 -6.82 24.15
N ALA A 166 4.03 -6.46 24.85
CA ALA A 166 2.98 -5.58 24.33
C ALA A 166 3.25 -4.13 24.75
N SER A 167 3.01 -3.19 23.85
CA SER A 167 3.14 -1.76 24.11
C SER A 167 2.11 -0.96 23.30
N SER A 168 2.01 0.34 23.56
CA SER A 168 1.16 1.24 22.80
C SER A 168 1.93 2.52 22.47
N GLN A 169 1.78 3.01 21.25
CA GLN A 169 2.48 4.19 20.76
C GLN A 169 1.47 5.19 20.19
N SER A 170 1.60 6.45 20.60
CA SER A 170 0.92 7.57 19.97
C SER A 170 1.73 8.06 18.77
N ILE A 171 1.10 8.15 17.62
CA ILE A 171 1.67 8.66 16.37
C ILE A 171 1.08 10.04 16.13
N THR A 172 1.94 11.03 15.91
CA THR A 172 1.56 12.46 15.88
C THR A 172 1.69 13.11 14.50
N SER A 173 2.27 12.42 13.52
CA SER A 173 2.47 12.95 12.17
C SER A 173 2.67 11.84 11.14
N ASP A 174 2.48 12.16 9.86
CA ASP A 174 2.77 11.25 8.74
C ASP A 174 4.21 10.76 8.77
N GLN A 175 5.19 11.64 9.03
CA GLN A 175 6.59 11.22 9.11
C GLN A 175 6.84 10.20 10.21
N THR A 176 6.20 10.39 11.38
CA THR A 176 6.30 9.44 12.49
C THR A 176 5.64 8.11 12.11
N PHE A 177 4.49 8.17 11.43
CA PHE A 177 3.77 6.98 11.00
C PHE A 177 4.51 6.19 9.92
N PHE A 178 5.01 6.88 8.90
CA PHE A 178 5.82 6.30 7.83
C PHE A 178 7.03 5.56 8.38
N ASN A 179 7.77 6.20 9.29
CA ASN A 179 8.94 5.60 9.92
C ASN A 179 8.58 4.42 10.83
N PHE A 180 7.47 4.53 11.58
CA PHE A 180 6.96 3.44 12.41
C PHE A 180 6.69 2.20 11.54
N ILE A 181 5.91 2.35 10.46
CA ILE A 181 5.58 1.24 9.55
C ILE A 181 6.83 0.71 8.84
N LYS A 182 7.72 1.59 8.36
CA LYS A 182 8.96 1.21 7.67
C LYS A 182 9.88 0.34 8.54
N ASN A 183 9.88 0.55 9.84
CA ASN A 183 10.77 -0.14 10.77
C ASN A 183 10.17 -1.44 11.33
N LEU A 184 8.95 -1.81 10.92
CA LEU A 184 8.32 -3.06 11.35
C LEU A 184 9.13 -4.28 10.89
N ASN A 185 9.50 -5.14 11.83
CA ASN A 185 10.18 -6.40 11.55
C ASN A 185 9.22 -7.60 11.64
N ASN A 186 9.73 -8.80 11.29
CA ASN A 186 8.92 -10.03 11.23
C ASN A 186 8.37 -10.49 12.60
N SER A 187 8.90 -9.97 13.71
CA SER A 187 8.42 -10.27 15.06
C SER A 187 7.43 -9.24 15.57
N GLU A 188 7.17 -8.16 14.83
CA GLU A 188 6.27 -7.08 15.25
C GLU A 188 4.89 -7.21 14.61
N TYR A 189 3.88 -7.17 15.48
CA TYR A 189 2.48 -7.18 15.15
C TYR A 189 1.87 -5.87 15.64
N ILE A 190 1.03 -5.24 14.84
CA ILE A 190 0.38 -4.00 15.21
C ILE A 190 -1.14 -4.12 15.12
N ALA A 191 -1.83 -3.32 15.92
CA ALA A 191 -3.27 -3.11 15.82
C ALA A 191 -3.56 -1.61 15.94
N LEU A 192 -4.27 -1.06 14.95
CA LEU A 192 -4.74 0.31 14.97
C LEU A 192 -5.87 0.46 15.99
N GLN A 193 -5.80 1.48 16.83
CA GLN A 193 -6.89 1.79 17.76
C GLN A 193 -7.93 2.65 17.04
N TYR A 194 -9.08 2.05 16.75
CA TYR A 194 -10.22 2.71 16.14
C TYR A 194 -11.13 3.39 17.19
N PRO A 195 -11.90 4.43 16.80
CA PRO A 195 -11.95 5.02 15.47
C PRO A 195 -10.74 5.90 15.13
N ILE A 196 -10.39 5.95 13.83
CA ILE A 196 -9.39 6.89 13.29
C ILE A 196 -10.12 7.92 12.42
N SER A 197 -9.86 9.19 12.66
CA SER A 197 -10.39 10.28 11.81
C SER A 197 -9.46 10.50 10.62
N ILE A 198 -10.05 10.62 9.42
CA ILE A 198 -9.34 11.00 8.19
C ILE A 198 -10.06 12.17 7.52
N THR A 199 -9.32 12.99 6.80
CA THR A 199 -9.84 14.01 5.88
C THR A 199 -9.62 13.52 4.45
N ASP A 200 -10.66 13.47 3.64
CA ASP A 200 -10.56 13.04 2.24
C ASP A 200 -10.23 14.21 1.29
N TYR A 201 -10.06 13.91 0.00
CA TYR A 201 -9.75 14.92 -1.02
C TYR A 201 -10.87 15.94 -1.27
N ASN A 202 -12.09 15.71 -0.78
CA ASN A 202 -13.18 16.70 -0.80
C ASN A 202 -13.15 17.60 0.44
N ASN A 203 -12.14 17.47 1.30
CA ASN A 203 -12.01 18.11 2.61
C ASN A 203 -13.08 17.66 3.62
N GLU A 204 -13.69 16.49 3.41
CA GLU A 204 -14.65 15.93 4.35
C GLU A 204 -13.95 15.06 5.40
N THR A 205 -14.36 15.21 6.66
CA THR A 205 -13.85 14.37 7.76
C THR A 205 -14.69 13.10 7.87
N LYS A 206 -14.03 11.94 7.86
CA LYS A 206 -14.64 10.60 7.94
C LYS A 206 -14.05 9.82 9.11
N SER A 207 -14.88 9.02 9.76
CA SER A 207 -14.47 8.11 10.84
C SER A 207 -14.26 6.70 10.28
N ILE A 208 -13.04 6.18 10.42
CA ILE A 208 -12.67 4.80 10.06
C ILE A 208 -12.83 3.92 11.30
N THR A 209 -13.58 2.82 11.19
CA THR A 209 -13.92 1.99 12.36
C THR A 209 -13.17 0.66 12.43
N ASN A 210 -12.56 0.23 11.33
CA ASN A 210 -11.83 -1.03 11.23
C ASN A 210 -10.87 -1.01 10.02
N ASN A 211 -10.06 -2.08 9.87
CA ASN A 211 -9.09 -2.23 8.80
C ASN A 211 -9.72 -2.23 7.40
N LEU A 212 -10.87 -2.88 7.21
CA LEU A 212 -11.58 -2.94 5.93
C LEU A 212 -12.11 -1.56 5.52
N ASP A 213 -12.65 -0.79 6.47
CA ASP A 213 -13.07 0.59 6.23
C ASP A 213 -11.89 1.46 5.77
N PHE A 214 -10.71 1.29 6.40
CA PHE A 214 -9.49 2.01 6.00
C PHE A 214 -9.09 1.64 4.57
N GLU A 215 -9.02 0.35 4.24
CA GLU A 215 -8.70 -0.09 2.89
C GLU A 215 -9.72 0.42 1.85
N ASN A 216 -11.00 0.50 2.21
CA ASN A 216 -12.03 1.04 1.33
C ASN A 216 -11.86 2.54 1.11
N ALA A 217 -11.53 3.31 2.14
CA ALA A 217 -11.21 4.74 2.02
C ALA A 217 -9.96 4.96 1.15
N ILE A 218 -8.93 4.12 1.32
CA ILE A 218 -7.74 4.12 0.47
C ILE A 218 -8.09 3.81 -0.98
N LYS A 219 -8.88 2.75 -1.23
CA LYS A 219 -9.30 2.38 -2.59
C LYS A 219 -10.06 3.51 -3.26
N TYR A 220 -10.95 4.17 -2.52
CA TYR A 220 -11.69 5.33 -3.00
C TYR A 220 -10.74 6.48 -3.36
N ALA A 221 -9.75 6.77 -2.51
CA ALA A 221 -8.75 7.80 -2.81
C ALA A 221 -7.92 7.47 -4.06
N ILE A 222 -7.50 6.21 -4.23
CA ILE A 222 -6.78 5.75 -5.43
C ILE A 222 -7.63 5.97 -6.70
N ASP A 223 -8.91 5.61 -6.66
CA ASP A 223 -9.78 5.67 -7.85
C ASP A 223 -10.18 7.09 -8.24
N TYR A 224 -10.48 7.94 -7.24
CA TYR A 224 -11.21 9.18 -7.46
C TYR A 224 -10.41 10.44 -7.16
N CYS A 225 -9.30 10.38 -6.41
CA CYS A 225 -8.47 11.56 -6.21
C CYS A 225 -7.71 11.91 -7.51
N PRO A 226 -7.90 13.11 -8.08
CA PRO A 226 -7.26 13.48 -9.34
C PRO A 226 -5.73 13.42 -9.30
N GLU A 227 -5.13 13.72 -8.14
CA GLU A 227 -3.68 13.68 -7.94
C GLU A 227 -3.06 12.28 -8.09
N ASN A 228 -3.85 11.21 -7.97
CA ASN A 228 -3.37 9.83 -8.16
C ASN A 228 -3.47 9.38 -9.64
N ASN A 229 -4.30 10.02 -10.45
CA ASN A 229 -4.65 9.57 -11.80
C ASN A 229 -3.77 10.20 -12.89
N ILE A 230 -2.45 10.21 -12.68
CA ILE A 230 -1.48 10.89 -13.56
C ILE A 230 -1.07 10.06 -14.80
N THR A 231 -1.42 8.77 -14.88
CA THR A 231 -1.10 7.92 -16.04
C THR A 231 -2.27 7.02 -16.40
N ALA A 232 -2.73 7.10 -17.65
CA ALA A 232 -3.78 6.24 -18.18
C ALA A 232 -3.18 4.91 -18.65
N LEU A 233 -3.23 3.88 -17.81
CA LEU A 233 -2.86 2.51 -18.18
C LEU A 233 -4.12 1.68 -18.51
N ASP A 234 -4.04 0.85 -19.55
CA ASP A 234 -5.06 -0.16 -19.81
C ASP A 234 -4.72 -1.48 -19.10
N PHE A 235 -5.62 -1.93 -18.23
CA PHE A 235 -5.41 -3.14 -17.42
C PHE A 235 -5.17 -4.39 -18.28
N THR A 236 -5.91 -4.55 -19.38
CA THR A 236 -5.77 -5.76 -20.23
C THR A 236 -4.42 -5.78 -20.93
N THR A 237 -3.98 -4.62 -21.41
CA THR A 237 -2.67 -4.42 -22.04
C THR A 237 -1.55 -4.72 -21.05
N VAL A 238 -1.64 -4.21 -19.81
CA VAL A 238 -0.68 -4.54 -18.75
C VAL A 238 -0.67 -6.04 -18.47
N LEU A 239 -1.82 -6.63 -18.16
CA LEU A 239 -1.96 -8.03 -17.75
C LEU A 239 -1.39 -8.99 -18.80
N THR A 240 -1.65 -8.72 -20.08
CA THR A 240 -1.19 -9.57 -21.20
C THR A 240 0.22 -9.27 -21.69
N ASN A 241 0.86 -8.22 -21.19
CA ASN A 241 2.24 -7.91 -21.50
C ASN A 241 3.17 -8.71 -20.59
N GLY A 242 3.87 -9.72 -21.14
CA GLY A 242 4.93 -10.44 -20.43
C GLY A 242 4.45 -11.49 -19.43
N SER A 243 5.31 -11.80 -18.45
CA SER A 243 5.08 -12.87 -17.47
C SER A 243 5.08 -12.35 -16.05
N TRP A 244 4.29 -13.02 -15.20
CA TRP A 244 4.05 -12.64 -13.82
C TRP A 244 4.44 -13.75 -12.85
N ASN A 245 4.90 -13.40 -11.65
CA ASN A 245 4.92 -14.27 -10.48
C ASN A 245 3.79 -13.85 -9.50
N ILE A 246 3.59 -14.63 -8.43
CA ILE A 246 2.70 -14.27 -7.33
C ILE A 246 3.59 -13.97 -6.11
N PRO A 247 3.89 -12.70 -5.81
CA PRO A 247 4.67 -12.33 -4.63
C PRO A 247 3.86 -12.42 -3.33
N TYR A 248 2.53 -12.43 -3.42
CA TYR A 248 1.65 -12.53 -2.25
C TYR A 248 0.31 -13.15 -2.62
N TYR A 249 -0.09 -14.16 -1.84
CA TYR A 249 -1.44 -14.72 -1.89
C TYR A 249 -1.92 -15.09 -0.49
N PHE A 250 -3.01 -14.46 -0.07
CA PHE A 250 -3.63 -14.68 1.22
C PHE A 250 -5.06 -15.16 1.02
N SER A 251 -5.38 -16.31 1.60
CA SER A 251 -6.77 -16.77 1.71
C SER A 251 -7.00 -17.49 3.03
N ASN A 252 -7.57 -16.74 3.99
CA ASN A 252 -7.68 -17.04 5.42
C ASN A 252 -6.34 -17.23 6.15
N SER A 253 -5.28 -17.59 5.43
CA SER A 253 -3.90 -17.62 5.86
C SER A 253 -2.99 -17.24 4.68
N ASP A 254 -1.74 -16.89 4.98
CA ASP A 254 -0.72 -16.72 3.94
C ASP A 254 -0.43 -18.08 3.27
N LYS A 255 -0.62 -18.13 1.96
CA LYS A 255 -0.42 -19.32 1.11
C LYS A 255 0.56 -19.06 -0.03
N THR A 256 1.30 -17.94 0.04
CA THR A 256 2.22 -17.46 -1.00
C THR A 256 3.22 -18.53 -1.43
N SER A 257 3.78 -19.27 -0.47
CA SER A 257 4.78 -20.32 -0.73
C SER A 257 4.31 -21.43 -1.69
N SER A 258 3.00 -21.67 -1.79
CA SER A 258 2.42 -22.63 -2.72
C SER A 258 2.67 -22.25 -4.19
N TYR A 259 2.85 -20.96 -4.46
CA TYR A 259 3.02 -20.39 -5.79
C TYR A 259 4.49 -20.10 -6.14
N ASN A 260 5.43 -20.43 -5.26
CA ASN A 260 6.86 -20.31 -5.54
C ASN A 260 7.25 -21.12 -6.78
N GLY A 261 7.98 -20.47 -7.69
CA GLY A 261 8.45 -21.05 -8.95
C GLY A 261 7.42 -21.06 -10.08
N TYR A 262 6.17 -20.62 -9.87
CA TYR A 262 5.22 -20.43 -10.96
C TYR A 262 5.57 -19.21 -11.83
N SER A 263 5.13 -19.25 -13.08
CA SER A 263 5.16 -18.15 -14.05
C SER A 263 3.81 -18.10 -14.76
N PHE A 264 3.15 -16.96 -14.76
CA PHE A 264 1.84 -16.77 -15.38
C PHE A 264 1.97 -15.90 -16.62
N VAL A 265 1.47 -16.37 -17.75
CA VAL A 265 1.42 -15.60 -19.01
C VAL A 265 -0.03 -15.52 -19.47
N PHE A 266 -0.61 -14.33 -19.39
CA PHE A 266 -1.97 -14.07 -19.84
C PHE A 266 -1.97 -13.70 -21.32
N LYS A 267 -2.82 -14.35 -22.11
CA LYS A 267 -2.90 -14.13 -23.55
C LYS A 267 -4.18 -13.39 -23.94
N SER A 268 -4.14 -12.69 -25.07
CA SER A 268 -5.28 -11.95 -25.62
C SER A 268 -6.49 -12.84 -25.97
N ASP A 269 -6.25 -14.13 -26.23
CA ASP A 269 -7.27 -15.16 -26.49
C ASP A 269 -8.00 -15.65 -25.23
N LYS A 270 -7.79 -15.00 -24.07
CA LYS A 270 -8.36 -15.34 -22.76
C LYS A 270 -7.80 -16.62 -22.13
N SER A 271 -6.79 -17.25 -22.72
CA SER A 271 -6.00 -18.28 -22.03
C SER A 271 -4.95 -17.67 -21.10
N VAL A 272 -4.64 -18.39 -20.01
CA VAL A 272 -3.51 -18.10 -19.13
C VAL A 272 -2.67 -19.36 -18.98
N VAL A 273 -1.36 -19.25 -19.21
CA VAL A 273 -0.42 -20.36 -19.05
C VAL A 273 0.33 -20.18 -17.74
N ALA A 274 0.12 -21.10 -16.80
CA ALA A 274 0.86 -21.18 -15.54
C ALA A 274 1.94 -22.27 -15.67
N THR A 275 3.22 -21.90 -15.54
CA THR A 275 4.35 -22.82 -15.71
C THR A 275 5.15 -22.94 -14.42
N LYS A 276 5.40 -24.17 -13.96
CA LYS A 276 6.32 -24.45 -12.83
C LYS A 276 7.26 -25.59 -13.19
N GLY A 277 8.57 -25.36 -13.05
CA GLY A 277 9.59 -26.36 -13.41
C GLY A 277 9.53 -26.81 -14.87
N GLY A 278 9.10 -25.93 -15.78
CA GLY A 278 8.92 -26.24 -17.21
C GLY A 278 7.62 -26.98 -17.56
N ILE A 279 6.77 -27.33 -16.59
CA ILE A 279 5.48 -27.99 -16.82
C ILE A 279 4.38 -26.93 -16.93
N PRO A 280 3.73 -26.77 -18.10
CA PRO A 280 2.65 -25.82 -18.29
C PRO A 280 1.29 -26.40 -17.89
N GLU A 281 0.46 -25.57 -17.29
CA GLU A 281 -0.99 -25.75 -17.15
C GLU A 281 -1.70 -24.57 -17.81
N ILE A 282 -2.76 -24.87 -18.58
CA ILE A 282 -3.55 -23.86 -19.27
C ILE A 282 -4.86 -23.67 -18.50
N GLY A 283 -5.09 -22.44 -18.04
CA GLY A 283 -6.36 -21.98 -17.52
C GLY A 283 -7.00 -20.94 -18.44
N GLN A 284 -8.10 -20.36 -17.97
CA GLN A 284 -8.78 -19.23 -18.61
C GLN A 284 -8.78 -18.02 -17.68
N TRP A 285 -8.86 -16.83 -18.26
CA TRP A 285 -9.04 -15.59 -17.52
C TRP A 285 -10.05 -14.68 -18.21
N GLU A 286 -10.74 -13.86 -17.42
CA GLU A 286 -11.64 -12.84 -17.93
C GLU A 286 -11.53 -11.57 -17.09
N SER A 287 -11.58 -10.40 -17.73
CA SER A 287 -11.71 -9.13 -17.03
C SER A 287 -12.97 -8.40 -17.46
N THR A 288 -13.76 -7.98 -16.47
CA THR A 288 -15.00 -7.23 -16.69
C THR A 288 -14.98 -5.94 -15.88
N LEU A 289 -15.59 -4.89 -16.42
CA LEU A 289 -15.86 -3.67 -15.68
C LEU A 289 -17.29 -3.74 -15.17
N GLN A 290 -17.46 -3.78 -13.84
CA GLN A 290 -18.77 -3.85 -13.21
C GLN A 290 -19.39 -2.45 -13.10
N TYR A 291 -20.69 -2.41 -12.82
CA TYR A 291 -21.38 -1.17 -12.47
C TYR A 291 -20.69 -0.51 -11.25
N GLY A 292 -20.46 0.81 -11.31
CA GLY A 292 -19.68 1.54 -10.30
C GLY A 292 -18.18 1.59 -10.55
N GLY A 293 -17.69 1.10 -11.71
CA GLY A 293 -16.28 1.25 -12.12
C GLY A 293 -15.32 0.21 -11.53
N VAL A 294 -15.83 -0.75 -10.76
CA VAL A 294 -15.00 -1.82 -10.18
C VAL A 294 -14.63 -2.84 -11.24
N ARG A 295 -13.36 -2.91 -11.59
CA ARG A 295 -12.84 -3.94 -12.49
C ARG A 295 -12.65 -5.26 -11.75
N LYS A 296 -13.10 -6.35 -12.36
CA LYS A 296 -12.87 -7.72 -11.88
C LYS A 296 -11.90 -8.49 -12.76
N LEU A 297 -11.18 -9.43 -12.16
CA LEU A 297 -10.41 -10.47 -12.83
C LEU A 297 -10.92 -11.83 -12.34
N GLN A 298 -11.39 -12.66 -13.26
CA GLN A 298 -11.77 -14.04 -12.98
C GLN A 298 -10.72 -14.97 -13.55
N LEU A 299 -10.31 -15.96 -12.76
CA LEU A 299 -9.39 -17.01 -13.16
C LEU A 299 -10.12 -18.36 -13.12
N ASN A 300 -9.75 -19.26 -14.03
CA ASN A 300 -10.27 -20.61 -14.05
C ASN A 300 -9.16 -21.60 -14.39
N PHE A 301 -8.65 -22.27 -13.36
CA PHE A 301 -7.74 -23.40 -13.44
C PHE A 301 -8.39 -24.67 -12.90
N SER A 302 -7.89 -25.83 -13.34
CA SER A 302 -8.45 -27.14 -12.96
C SER A 302 -7.58 -27.89 -11.93
N SER A 303 -6.28 -27.62 -11.83
CA SER A 303 -5.45 -28.31 -10.83
C SER A 303 -5.74 -27.86 -9.42
N ALA A 304 -5.53 -28.75 -8.45
CA ALA A 304 -5.83 -28.51 -7.03
C ALA A 304 -5.13 -27.27 -6.44
N VAL A 305 -3.92 -26.93 -6.91
CA VAL A 305 -3.18 -25.76 -6.41
C VAL A 305 -3.68 -24.48 -7.08
N LEU A 306 -3.80 -24.48 -8.41
CA LEU A 306 -4.17 -23.28 -9.16
C LEU A 306 -5.66 -22.96 -9.07
N SER A 307 -6.53 -23.95 -8.85
CA SER A 307 -7.96 -23.73 -8.64
C SER A 307 -8.26 -22.90 -7.39
N ASN A 308 -7.33 -22.81 -6.43
CA ASN A 308 -7.47 -21.89 -5.29
C ASN A 308 -7.44 -20.40 -5.70
N LEU A 309 -6.92 -20.10 -6.90
CA LEU A 309 -6.94 -18.74 -7.48
C LEU A 309 -8.30 -18.41 -8.12
N ASN A 310 -9.21 -19.38 -8.29
CA ASN A 310 -10.52 -19.18 -8.91
C ASN A 310 -11.48 -18.46 -7.93
N LYS A 311 -11.26 -17.16 -7.74
CA LYS A 311 -12.06 -16.28 -6.89
C LYS A 311 -12.56 -15.06 -7.67
N ASN A 312 -13.44 -14.27 -7.05
CA ASN A 312 -13.99 -13.04 -7.62
C ASN A 312 -13.08 -11.84 -7.31
N TRP A 313 -11.93 -11.77 -7.97
CA TRP A 313 -10.96 -10.72 -7.68
C TRP A 313 -11.42 -9.35 -8.16
N ASN A 314 -11.53 -8.40 -7.24
CA ASN A 314 -11.66 -6.98 -7.55
C ASN A 314 -10.27 -6.37 -7.67
N LEU A 315 -10.05 -5.59 -8.72
CA LEU A 315 -8.83 -4.83 -8.91
C LEU A 315 -8.71 -3.75 -7.83
N PHE A 316 -7.60 -3.78 -7.09
CA PHE A 316 -7.27 -2.78 -6.07
C PHE A 316 -6.46 -1.64 -6.69
N GLU A 317 -5.30 -1.96 -7.26
CA GLU A 317 -4.43 -1.02 -7.99
C GLU A 317 -3.52 -1.79 -8.95
N PHE A 318 -2.97 -1.11 -9.95
CA PHE A 318 -1.96 -1.69 -10.84
C PHE A 318 -1.07 -0.62 -11.49
N ASN A 319 0.11 -1.03 -11.92
CA ASN A 319 1.01 -0.30 -12.81
C ASN A 319 1.61 -1.29 -13.84
N ASN A 320 2.71 -0.96 -14.54
CA ASN A 320 3.23 -1.85 -15.60
C ASN A 320 3.82 -3.17 -15.08
N SER A 321 4.21 -3.22 -13.80
CA SER A 321 4.88 -4.36 -13.19
C SER A 321 4.21 -4.92 -11.94
N GLN A 322 3.13 -4.31 -11.44
CA GLN A 322 2.42 -4.78 -10.26
C GLN A 322 0.90 -4.76 -10.50
N ILE A 323 0.22 -5.80 -10.05
CA ILE A 323 -1.24 -5.89 -10.01
C ILE A 323 -1.63 -6.35 -8.62
N ARG A 324 -2.50 -5.59 -7.96
CA ARG A 324 -3.03 -5.94 -6.63
C ARG A 324 -4.52 -6.18 -6.71
N LEU A 325 -4.95 -7.33 -6.24
CA LEU A 325 -6.34 -7.75 -6.23
C LEU A 325 -6.77 -8.06 -4.81
N ARG A 326 -8.06 -7.86 -4.55
CA ARG A 326 -8.72 -8.34 -3.33
C ARG A 326 -10.09 -8.94 -3.63
N ASP A 327 -10.49 -9.90 -2.83
CA ASP A 327 -11.82 -10.48 -2.83
C ASP A 327 -12.40 -10.29 -1.42
N VAL A 328 -13.37 -9.38 -1.30
CA VAL A 328 -14.03 -9.03 -0.04
C VAL A 328 -15.33 -9.84 0.03
N SER A 329 -15.32 -10.89 0.84
CA SER A 329 -16.47 -11.75 1.09
C SER A 329 -16.71 -11.89 2.60
N ASN A 330 -16.64 -13.10 3.16
CA ASN A 330 -16.68 -13.31 4.62
C ASN A 330 -15.37 -12.86 5.29
N SER A 331 -14.27 -12.99 4.56
CA SER A 331 -12.95 -12.46 4.89
C SER A 331 -12.39 -11.74 3.65
N THR A 332 -11.38 -10.89 3.85
CA THR A 332 -10.64 -10.29 2.73
C THR A 332 -9.53 -11.24 2.30
N ASN A 333 -9.59 -11.72 1.05
CA ASN A 333 -8.50 -12.45 0.40
C ASN A 333 -7.72 -11.49 -0.50
N TYR A 334 -6.43 -11.77 -0.72
CA TYR A 334 -5.57 -10.95 -1.57
C TYR A 334 -4.78 -11.82 -2.55
N LEU A 335 -4.61 -11.31 -3.77
CA LEU A 335 -3.79 -11.92 -4.81
C LEU A 335 -3.02 -10.83 -5.53
N TYR A 336 -1.69 -10.88 -5.41
CA TYR A 336 -0.82 -9.94 -6.10
C TYR A 336 -0.08 -10.66 -7.23
N PHE A 337 0.18 -9.91 -8.30
CA PHE A 337 1.09 -10.29 -9.36
C PHE A 337 2.19 -9.25 -9.47
N GLU A 338 3.41 -9.71 -9.72
CA GLU A 338 4.56 -8.86 -10.02
C GLU A 338 5.25 -9.36 -11.29
N LYS A 339 5.80 -8.43 -12.08
CA LYS A 339 6.50 -8.76 -13.33
C LYS A 339 7.76 -9.54 -13.02
N LYS A 340 8.06 -10.52 -13.87
CA LYS A 340 9.37 -11.19 -13.87
C LYS A 340 10.42 -10.46 -14.68
#